data_AF-A0A2M8FGV1-F1
#
_entry.id   AF-A0A2M8FGV1-F1
#
_cell.length_a   1.000
_cell.length_b   1.000
_cell.length_c   1.000
_cell.angle_alpha   90.00
_cell.angle_beta   90.00
_cell.angle_gamma   90.00
#
_symmetry.space_group_name_H-M   'P 1'
#
loop_
_entity.id
_entity.type
_entity.pdbx_description
1 polymer ?
#
loop_
_entity_poly.entity_id
_entity_poly.type
_entity_poly.pdbx_seq_one_letter_code
_entity_poly.pdbx_strand_id
1 'polypeptide(L)'
;MKMSGGPASVNIKIILLIIAISIGGGTLFFTSDLVEKLQEKERQIVQLYAKGLEYVANTSDVNADITFLFENIIRPIDFPLILTDEKDNINLKSKSDIRNIRFDSTLSHEKLTAFFRNKLQEMDKANNPINVTYISEKDTIILTRIHYGNSELINQLKYYPFLQIMVVGLFIIIGYIGFSQIKKSEQSNIWVGMAKETAHQFGTPISSLMGWIEILKLHYSDPDKVLDTAEEIENDVEKLN
;
A
#
# COMPACT_ATOMS: atom_id res chain seq x y z
N MET A 1 -14.45 -31.42 14.66
CA MET A 1 -15.70 -30.82 14.15
C MET A 1 -15.35 -29.67 13.21
N LYS A 2 -15.42 -29.87 11.89
CA LYS A 2 -15.19 -28.81 10.89
C LYS A 2 -16.40 -27.86 10.96
N MET A 3 -16.20 -26.65 11.47
CA MET A 3 -17.15 -25.56 11.24
C MET A 3 -17.05 -25.18 9.76
N SER A 4 -17.75 -25.93 8.91
CA SER A 4 -18.06 -25.52 7.55
C SER A 4 -18.86 -24.22 7.67
N GLY A 5 -18.21 -23.09 7.38
CA GLY A 5 -18.92 -21.83 7.27
C GLY A 5 -20.03 -22.02 6.24
N GLY A 6 -21.29 -21.89 6.67
CA GLY A 6 -22.45 -22.09 5.79
C GLY A 6 -22.38 -21.19 4.55
N PRO A 7 -23.16 -21.49 3.49
CA PRO A 7 -23.11 -20.80 2.20
C PRO A 7 -23.22 -19.27 2.32
N ALA A 8 -23.97 -18.77 3.31
CA ALA A 8 -24.07 -17.34 3.62
C ALA A 8 -22.73 -16.68 3.99
N SER A 9 -21.89 -17.36 4.77
CA SER A 9 -20.58 -16.84 5.20
C SER A 9 -19.55 -16.83 4.06
N VAL A 10 -19.68 -17.75 3.10
CA VAL A 10 -18.87 -17.78 1.88
C VAL A 10 -19.30 -16.66 0.95
N ASN A 11 -20.60 -16.44 0.81
CA ASN A 11 -21.16 -15.36 -0.03
C ASN A 11 -20.71 -13.97 0.45
N ILE A 12 -20.73 -13.69 1.76
CA ILE A 12 -20.28 -12.39 2.30
C ILE A 12 -18.79 -12.16 2.03
N LYS A 13 -17.94 -13.18 2.21
CA LYS A 13 -16.50 -13.06 1.93
C LYS A 13 -16.22 -12.75 0.47
N ILE A 14 -16.94 -13.41 -0.45
CA ILE A 14 -16.80 -13.17 -1.89
C ILE A 14 -17.26 -11.75 -2.24
N ILE A 15 -18.40 -11.29 -1.70
CA ILE A 15 -18.89 -9.92 -1.93
C ILE A 15 -17.88 -8.88 -1.44
N LEU A 16 -17.35 -9.05 -0.23
CA LEU A 16 -16.32 -8.16 0.32
C LEU A 16 -15.05 -8.15 -0.53
N LEU A 17 -14.63 -9.31 -1.05
CA LEU A 17 -13.48 -9.42 -1.95
C LEU A 17 -13.73 -8.67 -3.27
N ILE A 18 -14.91 -8.84 -3.88
CA ILE A 18 -15.28 -8.13 -5.11
C ILE A 18 -15.26 -6.62 -4.88
N ILE A 19 -15.88 -6.14 -3.80
CA ILE A 19 -15.88 -4.72 -3.44
C ILE A 19 -14.45 -4.20 -3.26
N ALA A 20 -13.59 -4.93 -2.54
CA ALA A 20 -12.20 -4.54 -2.34
C ALA A 20 -11.43 -4.45 -3.67
N ILE A 21 -11.62 -5.42 -4.58
CA ILE A 21 -11.00 -5.41 -5.91
C ILE A 21 -11.55 -4.25 -6.75
N SER A 22 -12.86 -3.99 -6.72
CA SER A 22 -13.48 -2.88 -7.44
C SER A 22 -12.97 -1.52 -6.95
N ILE A 23 -12.85 -1.33 -5.63
CA ILE A 23 -12.31 -0.10 -5.05
C ILE A 23 -10.83 0.06 -5.41
N GLY A 24 -10.02 -0.99 -5.26
CA GLY A 24 -8.59 -0.97 -5.59
C GLY A 24 -8.35 -0.67 -7.07
N GLY A 25 -9.05 -1.40 -7.95
CA GLY A 25 -8.97 -1.21 -9.40
C GLY A 25 -9.47 0.17 -9.85
N GLY A 26 -10.60 0.62 -9.30
CA GLY A 26 -11.14 1.96 -9.59
C GLY A 26 -10.21 3.08 -9.12
N THR A 27 -9.59 2.93 -7.95
CA THR A 27 -8.61 3.90 -7.44
C THR A 27 -7.36 3.96 -8.31
N LEU A 28 -6.82 2.81 -8.71
CA LEU A 28 -5.67 2.73 -9.60
C LEU A 28 -5.97 3.35 -10.96
N PHE A 29 -7.13 3.03 -11.53
CA PHE A 29 -7.58 3.60 -12.79
C PHE A 29 -7.69 5.13 -12.71
N PHE A 30 -8.40 5.64 -11.70
CA PHE A 30 -8.58 7.09 -11.52
C PHE A 30 -7.25 7.82 -11.31
N THR A 31 -6.36 7.26 -10.48
CA THR A 31 -5.05 7.88 -10.22
C THR A 31 -4.17 7.86 -11.47
N SER A 32 -4.21 6.78 -12.26
CA SER A 32 -3.43 6.68 -13.50
C SER A 32 -3.92 7.69 -14.55
N ASP A 33 -5.24 7.83 -14.72
CA ASP A 33 -5.84 8.85 -15.59
C ASP A 33 -5.49 10.27 -15.13
N LEU A 34 -5.51 10.53 -13.82
CA LEU A 34 -5.13 11.82 -13.27
C LEU A 34 -3.65 12.14 -13.54
N VAL A 35 -2.77 11.16 -13.33
CA VAL A 35 -1.34 11.27 -13.62
C VAL A 35 -1.10 11.59 -15.09
N GLU A 36 -1.75 10.87 -16.01
CA GLU A 36 -1.61 11.11 -17.45
C GLU A 36 -2.06 12.53 -17.83
N LYS A 37 -3.20 12.99 -17.30
CA LYS A 37 -3.70 14.36 -17.52
C LYS A 37 -2.75 15.43 -16.99
N LEU A 38 -2.10 15.18 -15.85
CA LEU A 38 -1.11 16.10 -15.30
C LEU A 38 0.17 16.12 -16.15
N GLN A 39 0.64 14.95 -16.60
CA GLN A 39 1.81 14.86 -17.48
C GLN A 39 1.57 15.58 -18.81
N GLU A 40 0.38 15.43 -19.40
CA GLU A 40 0.04 16.15 -20.65
C GLU A 40 -0.02 17.67 -20.44
N LYS A 41 -0.52 18.13 -19.27
CA LYS A 41 -0.47 19.56 -18.92
C LYS A 41 0.97 20.07 -18.77
N GLU A 42 1.84 19.34 -18.08
CA GLU A 42 3.26 19.70 -17.97
C GLU A 42 3.91 19.77 -19.35
N ARG A 43 3.64 18.80 -20.22
CA ARG A 43 4.12 18.80 -21.61
C ARG A 43 3.64 20.03 -22.39
N GLN A 44 2.38 20.44 -22.25
CA GLN A 44 1.87 21.66 -22.88
C GLN A 44 2.56 22.92 -22.36
N ILE A 45 2.86 22.98 -21.06
CA ILE A 45 3.62 24.09 -20.46
C ILE A 45 5.04 24.13 -21.05
N VAL A 46 5.71 22.99 -21.19
CA VAL A 46 7.05 22.94 -21.80
C VAL A 46 7.03 23.32 -23.28
N GLN A 47 6.02 22.88 -24.03
CA GLN A 47 5.86 23.30 -25.43
C GLN A 47 5.64 24.81 -25.54
N LEU A 48 4.85 25.39 -24.65
CA LEU A 48 4.62 26.82 -24.62
C LEU A 48 5.91 27.58 -24.23
N TYR A 49 6.69 27.03 -23.30
CA TYR A 49 8.01 27.54 -22.95
C TYR A 49 8.98 27.49 -24.13
N ALA A 50 9.03 26.37 -24.86
CA ALA A 50 9.83 26.22 -26.07
C ALA A 50 9.44 27.28 -27.12
N LYS A 51 8.15 27.41 -27.44
CA LYS A 51 7.64 28.43 -28.36
C LYS A 51 7.96 29.86 -27.90
N GLY A 52 7.94 30.11 -26.60
CA GLY A 52 8.35 31.39 -26.03
C GLY A 52 9.82 31.69 -26.29
N LEU A 53 10.70 30.71 -26.11
CA LEU A 53 12.12 30.83 -26.44
C LEU A 53 12.34 31.02 -27.94
N GLU A 54 11.62 30.28 -28.79
CA GLU A 54 11.67 30.46 -30.24
C GLU A 54 11.21 31.87 -30.63
N TYR A 55 10.12 32.36 -30.06
CA TYR A 55 9.61 33.70 -30.34
C TYR A 55 10.64 34.79 -29.98
N VAL A 56 11.25 34.70 -28.79
CA VAL A 56 12.29 35.64 -28.35
C VAL A 56 13.54 35.54 -29.23
N ALA A 57 13.92 34.33 -29.67
CA ALA A 57 15.08 34.13 -30.52
C ALA A 57 14.88 34.63 -31.96
N ASN A 58 13.66 34.55 -32.49
CA ASN A 58 13.34 34.93 -33.86
C ASN A 58 12.77 36.36 -33.99
N THR A 59 12.39 37.04 -32.90
CA THR A 59 11.91 38.43 -32.96
C THR A 59 13.06 39.44 -33.07
N SER A 60 12.89 40.43 -33.95
CA SER A 60 13.81 41.58 -34.05
C SER A 60 13.37 42.77 -33.18
N ASP A 61 12.23 42.66 -32.49
CA ASP A 61 11.68 43.72 -31.65
C ASP A 61 12.34 43.72 -30.27
N VAL A 62 13.13 44.76 -30.00
CA VAL A 62 13.82 44.98 -28.71
C VAL A 62 12.83 45.30 -27.58
N ASN A 63 11.60 45.72 -27.91
CA ASN A 63 10.54 46.04 -26.95
C ASN A 63 9.52 44.90 -26.80
N ALA A 64 9.77 43.71 -27.35
CA ALA A 64 8.91 42.57 -27.13
C ALA A 64 8.66 42.38 -25.62
N ASP A 65 7.40 42.32 -25.20
CA ASP A 65 7.05 42.20 -23.78
C ASP A 65 7.32 40.77 -23.29
N ILE A 66 8.59 40.51 -22.96
CA ILE A 66 9.08 39.25 -22.40
C ILE A 66 8.54 39.03 -20.98
N THR A 67 8.01 40.08 -20.33
CA THR A 67 7.42 40.02 -18.98
C THR A 67 6.27 39.03 -18.95
N PHE A 68 5.39 39.07 -19.96
CA PHE A 68 4.28 38.11 -20.07
C PHE A 68 4.78 36.66 -20.14
N LEU A 69 5.82 36.39 -20.96
CA LEU A 69 6.42 35.06 -21.08
C LEU A 69 7.03 34.62 -19.75
N PHE A 70 7.79 35.53 -19.11
CA PHE A 70 8.47 35.24 -17.86
C PHE A 70 7.48 34.94 -16.72
N GLU A 71 6.45 35.77 -16.55
CA GLU A 71 5.48 35.64 -15.46
C GLU A 71 4.51 34.46 -15.63
N ASN A 72 4.03 34.23 -16.86
CA ASN A 72 2.95 33.28 -17.11
C ASN A 72 3.41 31.91 -17.61
N ILE A 73 4.66 31.79 -18.07
CA ILE A 73 5.17 30.55 -18.67
C ILE A 73 6.43 30.08 -17.93
N ILE A 74 7.41 30.97 -17.70
CA ILE A 74 8.70 30.57 -17.12
C ILE A 74 8.61 30.36 -15.60
N ARG A 75 7.91 31.26 -14.90
CA ARG A 75 7.78 31.23 -13.43
C ARG A 75 6.92 30.07 -12.90
N PRO A 76 5.81 29.67 -13.55
CA PRO A 76 4.99 28.56 -13.07
C PRO A 76 5.61 27.17 -13.24
N ILE A 77 6.75 27.03 -13.94
CA ILE A 77 7.44 25.74 -14.08
C ILE A 77 7.98 25.30 -12.71
N ASP A 78 7.33 24.31 -12.13
CA ASP A 78 7.64 23.70 -10.83
C ASP A 78 8.23 22.29 -10.96
N PHE A 79 8.35 21.77 -12.19
CA PHE A 79 8.94 20.48 -12.51
C PHE A 79 10.41 20.59 -12.97
N PRO A 80 11.20 19.49 -12.89
CA PRO A 80 12.60 19.47 -13.32
C PRO A 80 12.74 19.82 -14.80
N LEU A 81 13.62 20.77 -15.13
CA LEU A 81 13.89 21.19 -16.50
C LEU A 81 15.39 21.44 -16.69
N ILE A 82 15.93 20.93 -17.81
CA ILE A 82 17.32 21.12 -18.22
C ILE A 82 17.36 21.56 -19.69
N LEU A 83 18.10 22.63 -19.97
CA LEU A 83 18.46 23.07 -21.32
C LEU A 83 19.83 22.50 -21.70
N THR A 84 19.92 21.92 -22.90
CA THR A 84 21.16 21.37 -23.47
C THR A 84 21.45 21.99 -24.83
N ASP A 85 22.69 21.86 -25.30
CA ASP A 85 23.02 22.13 -26.70
C ASP A 85 22.45 21.03 -27.64
N GLU A 86 22.65 21.18 -28.95
CA GLU A 86 22.22 20.20 -29.95
C GLU A 86 22.77 18.77 -29.71
N LYS A 87 23.90 18.65 -29.00
CA LYS A 87 24.62 17.40 -28.71
C LYS A 87 24.35 16.89 -27.30
N ASP A 88 23.29 17.38 -26.65
CA ASP A 88 22.89 17.03 -25.28
C ASP A 88 23.95 17.39 -24.21
N ASN A 89 24.85 18.34 -24.49
CA ASN A 89 25.78 18.85 -23.48
C ASN A 89 25.12 19.93 -22.64
N ILE A 90 25.31 19.84 -21.33
CA ILE A 90 24.78 20.78 -20.36
C ILE A 90 25.82 21.85 -20.05
N ASN A 91 25.41 23.11 -20.09
CA ASN A 91 26.21 24.20 -19.57
C ASN A 91 26.08 24.29 -18.04
N LEU A 92 26.94 23.55 -17.32
CA LEU A 92 26.93 23.51 -15.84
C LEU A 92 27.23 24.86 -15.17
N LYS A 93 27.69 25.88 -15.92
CA LYS A 93 27.94 27.23 -15.39
C LYS A 93 26.69 28.11 -15.43
N SER A 94 25.72 27.76 -16.27
CA SER A 94 24.48 28.52 -16.43
C SER A 94 23.43 28.07 -15.43
N LYS A 95 23.07 28.95 -14.48
CA LYS A 95 21.99 28.67 -13.51
C LYS A 95 20.60 28.76 -14.12
N SER A 96 20.43 29.41 -15.28
CA SER A 96 19.14 29.51 -15.97
C SER A 96 18.75 28.22 -16.69
N ASP A 97 19.75 27.40 -17.03
CA ASP A 97 19.61 26.21 -17.87
C ASP A 97 19.20 24.98 -17.05
N ILE A 98 19.25 25.07 -15.72
CA ILE A 98 18.89 23.99 -14.79
C ILE A 98 17.86 24.53 -13.81
N ARG A 99 16.67 23.93 -13.80
CA ARG A 99 15.54 24.34 -12.94
C ARG A 99 14.98 23.18 -12.15
N ASN A 100 14.58 23.47 -10.90
CA ASN A 100 13.89 22.54 -10.00
C ASN A 100 14.61 21.19 -9.80
N ILE A 101 15.94 21.18 -9.91
CA ILE A 101 16.79 20.02 -9.65
C ILE A 101 17.70 20.35 -8.46
N ARG A 102 17.60 19.53 -7.42
CA ARG A 102 18.51 19.61 -6.27
C ARG A 102 19.75 18.78 -6.57
N PHE A 103 20.92 19.39 -6.48
CA PHE A 103 22.21 18.73 -6.65
C PHE A 103 23.24 19.34 -5.71
N ASP A 104 24.25 18.55 -5.35
CA ASP A 104 25.35 19.00 -4.51
C ASP A 104 26.41 19.72 -5.35
N SER A 105 26.46 21.05 -5.22
CA SER A 105 27.41 21.89 -5.96
C SER A 105 28.87 21.74 -5.52
N THR A 106 29.15 21.02 -4.42
CA THR A 106 30.52 20.76 -3.93
C THR A 106 31.20 19.58 -4.63
N LEU A 107 30.45 18.82 -5.43
CA LEU A 107 30.95 17.69 -6.18
C LEU A 107 31.97 18.11 -7.26
N SER A 108 32.92 17.22 -7.54
CA SER A 108 33.85 17.38 -8.67
C SER A 108 33.07 17.51 -9.99
N HIS A 109 33.63 18.27 -10.94
CA HIS A 109 33.05 18.49 -12.26
C HIS A 109 32.68 17.18 -12.97
N GLU A 110 33.52 16.14 -12.88
CA GLU A 110 33.25 14.83 -13.47
C GLU A 110 32.01 14.16 -12.87
N LYS A 111 31.87 14.21 -11.54
CA LYS A 111 30.73 13.64 -10.82
C LYS A 111 29.43 14.39 -11.11
N LEU A 112 29.50 15.72 -11.23
CA LEU A 112 28.36 16.54 -11.64
C LEU A 112 27.90 16.21 -13.06
N THR A 113 28.83 16.11 -14.01
CA THR A 113 28.52 15.73 -15.39
C THR A 113 27.89 14.34 -15.46
N ALA A 114 28.39 13.37 -14.70
CA ALA A 114 27.81 12.03 -14.60
C ALA A 114 26.39 12.06 -13.99
N PHE A 115 26.19 12.84 -12.91
CA PHE A 115 24.89 13.02 -12.28
C PHE A 115 23.86 13.56 -13.26
N PHE A 116 24.19 14.65 -13.95
CA PHE A 116 23.26 15.28 -14.89
C PHE A 116 23.02 14.45 -16.14
N ARG A 117 24.02 13.70 -16.64
CA ARG A 117 23.81 12.74 -17.73
C ARG A 117 22.81 11.65 -17.34
N ASN A 118 22.94 11.09 -16.13
CA ASN A 118 21.97 10.13 -15.63
C ASN A 118 20.59 10.76 -15.47
N LYS A 119 20.53 12.02 -15.03
CA LYS A 119 19.27 12.74 -14.87
C LYS A 119 18.58 13.01 -16.21
N LEU A 120 19.32 13.39 -17.25
CA LEU A 120 18.81 13.51 -18.62
C LEU A 120 18.20 12.18 -19.08
N GLN A 121 18.91 11.07 -18.92
CA GLN A 121 18.39 9.75 -19.30
C GLN A 121 17.13 9.36 -18.54
N GLU A 122 17.02 9.72 -17.26
CA GLU A 122 15.80 9.50 -16.47
C GLU A 122 14.63 10.34 -16.99
N MET A 123 14.89 11.61 -17.29
CA MET A 123 13.89 12.55 -17.83
C MET A 123 13.43 12.12 -19.23
N ASP A 124 14.36 11.73 -20.10
CA ASP A 124 14.09 11.32 -21.48
C ASP A 124 13.35 9.98 -21.58
N LYS A 125 13.51 9.10 -20.58
CA LYS A 125 12.67 7.89 -20.46
C LYS A 125 11.23 8.21 -20.11
N ALA A 126 11.01 9.29 -19.35
CA ALA A 126 9.67 9.70 -18.94
C ALA A 126 8.98 10.55 -20.02
N ASN A 127 9.73 11.44 -20.68
CA ASN A 127 9.21 12.39 -21.64
C ASN A 127 10.23 12.66 -22.76
N ASN A 128 9.77 12.74 -24.01
CA ASN A 128 10.66 13.11 -25.12
C ASN A 128 11.11 14.58 -25.01
N PRO A 129 12.40 14.89 -25.23
CA PRO A 129 12.90 16.27 -25.20
C PRO A 129 12.28 17.10 -26.32
N ILE A 130 12.13 18.41 -26.06
CA ILE A 130 11.55 19.37 -27.01
C ILE A 130 12.67 20.25 -27.57
N ASN A 131 12.82 20.25 -28.89
CA ASN A 131 13.81 21.08 -29.58
C ASN A 131 13.30 22.52 -29.70
N VAL A 132 14.15 23.49 -29.40
CA VAL A 132 13.93 24.91 -29.67
C VAL A 132 14.68 25.26 -30.94
N THR A 133 13.95 25.74 -31.95
CA THR A 133 14.50 26.00 -33.28
C THR A 133 14.54 27.49 -33.63
N TYR A 134 15.56 27.86 -34.40
CA TYR A 134 15.68 29.18 -35.02
C TYR A 134 15.57 29.01 -36.53
N ILE A 135 14.71 29.82 -37.15
CA ILE A 135 14.47 29.78 -38.59
C ILE A 135 15.33 30.88 -39.22
N SER A 136 16.43 30.48 -39.85
CA SER A 136 17.19 31.37 -40.73
C SER A 136 16.65 31.24 -42.16
N GLU A 137 16.94 32.23 -43.03
CA GLU A 137 16.39 32.35 -44.40
C GLU A 137 16.56 31.10 -45.29
N LYS A 138 17.43 30.16 -44.93
CA LYS A 138 17.70 28.92 -45.70
C LYS A 138 17.73 27.62 -44.89
N ASP A 139 17.85 27.68 -43.56
CA ASP A 139 18.02 26.49 -42.70
C ASP A 139 17.34 26.68 -41.33
N THR A 140 16.81 25.59 -40.78
CA THR A 140 16.30 25.52 -39.39
C THR A 140 17.42 24.98 -38.50
N ILE A 141 17.87 25.79 -37.54
CA ILE A 141 18.96 25.42 -36.62
C ILE A 141 18.35 25.10 -35.25
N ILE A 142 18.78 24.01 -34.62
CA ILE A 142 18.40 23.70 -33.24
C ILE A 142 19.28 24.54 -32.31
N LEU A 143 18.67 25.47 -31.57
CA LEU A 143 19.37 26.31 -30.60
C LEU A 143 19.68 25.55 -29.31
N THR A 144 18.67 24.85 -28.78
CA THR A 144 18.76 24.12 -27.52
C THR A 144 17.70 23.03 -27.50
N ARG A 145 17.92 21.99 -26.68
CA ARG A 145 16.88 21.01 -26.35
C ARG A 145 16.45 21.18 -24.90
N ILE A 146 15.14 21.07 -24.68
CA ILE A 146 14.53 21.12 -23.37
C ILE A 146 14.22 19.69 -22.94
N HIS A 147 14.96 19.22 -21.94
CA HIS A 147 14.69 17.98 -21.23
C HIS A 147 13.85 18.32 -20.00
N TYR A 148 12.79 17.57 -19.75
CA TYR A 148 11.91 17.80 -18.60
C TYR A 148 11.47 16.50 -17.94
N GLY A 149 11.45 16.50 -16.61
CA GLY A 149 10.96 15.40 -15.79
C GLY A 149 9.55 15.68 -15.30
N ASN A 150 8.90 14.67 -14.73
CA ASN A 150 7.62 14.87 -14.04
C ASN A 150 7.83 15.70 -12.77
N SER A 151 6.86 16.54 -12.40
CA SER A 151 6.87 17.19 -11.09
C SER A 151 6.93 16.19 -9.92
N GLU A 152 7.35 16.70 -8.77
CA GLU A 152 7.31 15.94 -7.52
C GLU A 152 5.88 15.45 -7.22
N LEU A 153 4.87 16.28 -7.49
CA LEU A 153 3.46 15.93 -7.29
C LEU A 153 3.03 14.73 -8.13
N ILE A 154 3.38 14.71 -9.42
CA ILE A 154 3.08 13.56 -10.30
C ILE A 154 3.76 12.30 -9.80
N ASN A 155 5.03 12.40 -9.39
CA ASN A 155 5.76 11.25 -8.86
C ASN A 155 5.13 10.75 -7.55
N GLN A 156 4.73 11.63 -6.64
CA GLN A 156 4.02 11.26 -5.42
C GLN A 156 2.68 10.57 -5.73
N LEU A 157 1.90 11.09 -6.70
CA LEU A 157 0.63 10.49 -7.12
C LEU A 157 0.82 9.11 -7.76
N LYS A 158 1.90 8.87 -8.50
CA LYS A 158 2.22 7.53 -9.05
C LYS A 158 2.42 6.48 -7.95
N TYR A 159 2.99 6.85 -6.81
CA TYR A 159 3.26 5.91 -5.71
C TYR A 159 2.13 5.83 -4.66
N TYR A 160 1.24 6.82 -4.63
CA TYR A 160 0.15 6.91 -3.66
C TYR A 160 -0.73 5.64 -3.58
N PRO A 161 -1.13 5.00 -4.70
CA PRO A 161 -1.94 3.77 -4.63
C PRO A 161 -1.24 2.60 -3.92
N PHE A 162 0.08 2.49 -4.03
CA PHE A 162 0.83 1.44 -3.35
C PHE A 162 0.85 1.64 -1.83
N LEU A 163 0.97 2.89 -1.38
CA LEU A 163 0.86 3.25 0.03
C LEU A 163 -0.53 2.89 0.57
N GLN A 164 -1.59 3.16 -0.21
CA GLN A 164 -2.96 2.80 0.16
C GLN A 164 -3.13 1.28 0.28
N ILE A 165 -2.63 0.51 -0.68
CA ILE A 165 -2.65 -0.98 -0.63
C ILE A 165 -1.90 -1.48 0.61
N MET A 166 -0.75 -0.89 0.95
CA MET A 166 -0.01 -1.22 2.17
C MET A 166 -0.85 -0.99 3.42
N VAL A 167 -1.51 0.16 3.53
CA VAL A 167 -2.37 0.50 4.68
C VAL A 167 -3.56 -0.46 4.79
N VAL A 168 -4.24 -0.74 3.67
CA VAL A 168 -5.34 -1.72 3.64
C VAL A 168 -4.85 -3.12 4.04
N GLY A 169 -3.69 -3.54 3.53
CA GLY A 169 -3.06 -4.82 3.89
C GLY A 169 -2.78 -4.91 5.39
N LEU A 170 -2.29 -3.83 6.00
CA LEU A 170 -2.07 -3.76 7.45
C LEU A 170 -3.37 -3.96 8.24
N PHE A 171 -4.46 -3.30 7.84
CA PHE A 171 -5.77 -3.47 8.48
C PHE A 171 -6.30 -4.91 8.34
N ILE A 172 -6.09 -5.55 7.18
CA ILE A 172 -6.47 -6.95 6.98
C ILE A 172 -5.69 -7.87 7.93
N ILE A 173 -4.38 -7.65 8.09
CA ILE A 173 -3.55 -8.43 9.01
C ILE A 173 -4.02 -8.27 10.45
N ILE A 174 -4.25 -7.03 10.90
CA ILE A 174 -4.75 -6.75 12.25
C ILE A 174 -6.11 -7.41 12.46
N GLY A 175 -7.03 -7.27 11.50
CA GLY A 175 -8.34 -7.91 11.53
C GLY A 175 -8.25 -9.44 11.60
N TYR A 176 -7.34 -10.04 10.83
CA TYR A 176 -7.10 -11.49 10.85
C TYR A 176 -6.58 -11.97 12.20
N ILE A 177 -5.58 -11.28 12.77
CA ILE A 177 -5.04 -11.61 14.10
C ILE A 177 -6.15 -11.51 15.15
N GLY A 178 -6.89 -10.40 15.17
CA GLY A 178 -7.98 -10.19 16.13
C GLY A 178 -9.07 -11.27 16.02
N PHE A 179 -9.54 -11.55 14.80
CA PHE A 179 -10.54 -12.59 14.57
C PHE A 179 -10.03 -13.99 14.97
N SER A 180 -8.77 -14.30 14.67
CA SER A 180 -8.14 -15.57 15.06
C SER A 180 -8.07 -15.74 16.58
N GLN A 181 -7.70 -14.68 17.30
CA GLN A 181 -7.67 -14.69 18.77
C GLN A 181 -9.07 -14.85 19.37
N ILE A 182 -10.07 -14.13 18.84
CA ILE A 182 -11.47 -14.28 19.26
C ILE A 182 -11.93 -15.71 19.06
N LYS A 183 -11.71 -16.30 17.87
CA LYS A 183 -12.06 -17.69 17.57
C LYS A 183 -11.41 -18.68 18.54
N LYS A 184 -10.12 -18.48 18.84
CA LYS A 184 -9.39 -19.34 19.78
C LYS A 184 -9.94 -19.20 21.21
N SER A 185 -10.26 -17.97 21.63
CA SER A 185 -10.85 -17.69 22.93
C SER A 185 -12.25 -18.28 23.07
N GLU A 186 -13.11 -18.13 22.06
CA GLU A 186 -14.44 -18.76 22.00
C GLU A 186 -14.32 -20.28 22.21
N GLN A 187 -13.43 -20.94 21.46
CA GLN A 187 -13.20 -22.38 21.60
C GLN A 187 -12.73 -22.72 23.02
N SER A 188 -11.71 -22.02 23.54
CA SER A 188 -11.19 -22.27 24.88
C SER A 188 -12.27 -22.11 25.96
N ASN A 189 -13.13 -21.09 25.85
CA ASN A 189 -14.22 -20.85 26.79
C ASN A 189 -15.27 -21.96 26.73
N ILE A 190 -15.58 -22.46 25.52
CA ILE A 190 -16.47 -23.61 25.35
C ILE A 190 -15.87 -24.85 26.02
N TRP A 191 -14.57 -25.11 25.83
CA TRP A 191 -13.88 -26.23 26.49
C TRP A 191 -13.90 -26.14 28.01
N VAL A 192 -13.65 -24.95 28.58
CA VAL A 192 -13.74 -24.72 30.03
C VAL A 192 -15.18 -24.92 30.52
N GLY A 193 -16.16 -24.42 29.78
CA GLY A 193 -17.59 -24.62 30.10
C GLY A 193 -17.98 -26.09 30.10
N MET A 194 -17.61 -26.83 29.06
CA MET A 194 -17.85 -28.28 28.97
C MET A 194 -17.16 -29.02 30.12
N ALA A 195 -15.89 -28.72 30.41
CA ALA A 195 -15.17 -29.35 31.52
C ALA A 195 -15.84 -29.09 32.87
N LYS A 196 -16.33 -27.87 33.11
CA LYS A 196 -17.05 -27.52 34.34
C LYS A 196 -18.38 -28.27 34.46
N GLU A 197 -19.14 -28.36 33.37
CA GLU A 197 -20.40 -29.11 33.33
C GLU A 197 -20.16 -30.61 33.54
N THR A 198 -19.17 -31.19 32.85
CA THR A 198 -18.78 -32.59 33.02
C THR A 198 -18.29 -32.89 34.44
N ALA A 199 -17.49 -32.00 35.05
CA ALA A 199 -17.07 -32.14 36.45
C ALA A 199 -18.26 -32.10 37.41
N HIS A 200 -19.25 -31.24 37.15
CA HIS A 200 -20.48 -31.20 37.93
C HIS A 200 -21.30 -32.50 37.76
N GLN A 201 -21.45 -32.97 36.53
CA GLN A 201 -22.17 -34.22 36.22
C GLN A 201 -21.51 -35.45 36.83
N PHE A 202 -20.17 -35.56 36.83
CA PHE A 202 -19.45 -36.64 37.51
C PHE A 202 -19.38 -36.48 39.05
N GLY A 203 -19.49 -35.25 39.56
CA GLY A 203 -19.40 -34.98 41.00
C GLY A 203 -20.49 -35.68 41.82
N THR A 204 -21.72 -35.71 41.30
CA THR A 204 -22.87 -36.36 41.95
C THR A 204 -22.71 -37.89 42.10
N PRO A 205 -22.44 -38.66 41.04
CA PRO A 205 -22.25 -40.11 41.16
C PRO A 205 -21.00 -40.47 41.96
N ILE A 206 -19.90 -39.73 41.80
CA ILE A 206 -18.68 -39.97 42.61
C ILE A 206 -18.97 -39.76 44.10
N SER A 207 -19.77 -38.74 44.45
CA SER A 207 -20.17 -38.49 45.84
C SER A 207 -21.09 -39.59 46.38
N SER A 208 -21.99 -40.15 45.55
CA SER A 208 -22.81 -41.32 45.91
C SER A 208 -21.95 -42.55 46.21
N LEU A 209 -21.01 -42.89 45.32
CA LEU A 209 -20.08 -44.00 45.51
C LEU A 209 -19.19 -43.82 46.75
N MET A 210 -18.78 -42.59 47.05
CA MET A 210 -18.03 -42.29 48.27
C MET A 210 -18.85 -42.57 49.54
N GLY A 211 -20.16 -42.30 49.50
CA GLY A 211 -21.09 -42.66 50.58
C GLY A 211 -21.20 -44.17 50.76
N TRP A 212 -21.32 -44.91 49.68
CA TRP A 212 -21.35 -46.38 49.73
C TRP A 212 -20.05 -46.99 50.29
N ILE A 213 -18.89 -46.44 49.93
CA ILE A 213 -17.59 -46.83 50.51
C ILE A 213 -17.58 -46.62 52.03
N GLU A 214 -18.19 -45.55 52.53
CA GLU A 214 -18.23 -45.27 53.97
C GLU A 214 -19.15 -46.25 54.71
N ILE A 215 -20.29 -46.63 54.11
CA ILE A 215 -21.19 -47.66 54.65
C ILE A 215 -20.47 -49.02 54.71
N LEU A 216 -19.72 -49.38 53.67
CA LEU A 216 -18.90 -50.60 53.65
C LEU A 216 -17.88 -50.61 54.79
N LYS A 217 -17.20 -49.49 55.04
CA LYS A 217 -16.23 -49.37 56.14
C LYS A 217 -16.90 -49.46 57.52
N LEU A 218 -18.12 -48.94 57.68
CA LEU A 218 -18.86 -49.02 58.94
C LEU A 218 -19.32 -50.44 59.26
N HIS A 219 -19.63 -51.25 58.24
CA HIS A 219 -20.16 -52.60 58.40
C HIS A 219 -19.16 -53.72 58.04
N TYR A 220 -17.86 -53.43 57.94
CA TYR A 220 -16.83 -54.36 57.44
C TYR A 220 -16.76 -55.72 58.17
N SER A 221 -17.23 -55.79 59.41
CA SER A 221 -17.24 -56.98 60.26
C SER A 221 -18.49 -57.85 60.12
N ASP A 222 -19.48 -57.42 59.32
CA ASP A 222 -20.76 -58.10 59.08
C ASP A 222 -20.82 -58.57 57.61
N PRO A 223 -20.52 -59.86 57.32
CA PRO A 223 -20.37 -60.35 55.95
C PRO A 223 -21.61 -60.17 55.08
N ASP A 224 -22.80 -60.34 55.67
CA ASP A 224 -24.07 -60.29 54.93
C ASP A 224 -24.35 -58.84 54.49
N LYS A 225 -24.14 -57.86 55.38
CA LYS A 225 -24.29 -56.43 55.04
C LYS A 225 -23.25 -55.93 54.04
N VAL A 226 -22.04 -56.49 54.08
CA VAL A 226 -21.00 -56.17 53.10
C VAL A 226 -21.42 -56.65 51.71
N LEU A 227 -22.02 -57.84 51.62
CA LEU A 227 -22.54 -58.39 50.36
C LEU A 227 -23.68 -57.53 49.80
N ASP A 228 -24.67 -57.20 50.64
CA ASP A 228 -25.81 -56.35 50.25
C ASP A 228 -25.35 -54.96 49.77
N THR A 229 -24.39 -54.34 50.48
CA THR A 229 -23.86 -53.03 50.09
C THR A 229 -23.06 -53.09 48.79
N ALA A 230 -22.35 -54.20 48.53
CA ALA A 230 -21.61 -54.39 47.29
C ALA A 230 -22.55 -54.55 46.08
N GLU A 231 -23.68 -55.25 46.25
CA GLU A 231 -24.69 -55.44 45.20
C GLU A 231 -25.37 -54.11 44.83
N GLU A 232 -25.67 -53.25 45.82
CA GLU A 232 -26.19 -51.90 45.57
C GLU A 232 -25.17 -50.99 44.85
N ILE A 233 -23.88 -51.07 45.20
CA ILE A 233 -22.81 -50.36 44.47
C ILE A 233 -22.74 -50.84 43.01
N GLU A 234 -22.81 -52.14 42.78
CA GLU A 234 -22.75 -52.72 41.44
C GLU A 234 -23.94 -52.24 40.59
N ASN A 235 -25.15 -52.25 41.15
CA ASN A 235 -26.35 -51.70 40.52
C ASN A 235 -26.21 -50.20 40.20
N ASP A 236 -25.62 -49.40 41.09
CA ASP A 236 -25.41 -47.97 40.85
C ASP A 236 -24.29 -47.69 39.84
N VAL A 237 -23.25 -48.51 39.78
CA VAL A 237 -22.20 -48.45 38.76
C VAL A 237 -22.76 -48.84 37.39
N GLU A 238 -23.63 -49.86 37.32
CA GLU A 238 -24.25 -50.30 36.06
C GLU A 238 -25.16 -49.21 35.47
N LYS A 239 -25.84 -48.43 36.30
CA LYS A 239 -26.62 -47.25 35.85
C LYS A 239 -25.77 -46.09 35.31
N LEU A 240 -24.45 -46.09 35.55
CA LEU A 240 -23.52 -45.05 35.09
C LEU A 240 -22.80 -45.39 33.78
N ASN A 241 -22.91 -46.64 33.31
CA ASN A 241 -22.43 -47.09 31.99
C ASN A 241 -23.46 -46.85 30.89
#